data_AF-A0A2Z5J7E3-F1
#
_entry.id   AF-A0A2Z5J7E3-F1
#
_cell.length_a   1.000
_cell.length_b   1.000
_cell.length_c   1.000
_cell.angle_alpha   90.00
_cell.angle_beta   90.00
_cell.angle_gamma   90.00
#
_symmetry.space_group_name_H-M   'P 1'
#
loop_
_entity.id
_entity.type
_entity.pdbx_description
1 polymer ?
#
loop_
_entity_poly.entity_id
_entity_poly.type
_entity_poly.pdbx_seq_one_letter_code
_entity_poly.pdbx_strand_id
1 'polypeptide(L)'
;MTEIVSRWREFEKMLAAEGFGWALAYAPADLRHARSADHPHGARLDHLLSADYRAFVAEIGYPVIGFSCYDREGISFLPPEPMAVLSTMVVDLDGRFPEAVEGEPTTCPHAFFAGTDLSDICGYALAEDGVWLVEDSLAVTHLGSFTKWLLGFLADQEERVAGLGAEEFTEPDRAADPHRLFDYSLSGFAAGEQSPYSAADLELSWVEQQADNPYSYGLIDAEGRWRIPMGKQYVRVRPFRDETAEVILNVPGSTYAGPWTRIDPDGRIIGI
;
A
#
# COMPACT_ATOMS: atom_id res chain seq x y z
N MET A 1 7.90 -0.83 -26.08
CA MET A 1 6.88 -0.14 -25.27
C MET A 1 5.54 -0.79 -25.56
N THR A 2 4.84 -1.29 -24.55
CA THR A 2 3.55 -1.97 -24.71
C THR A 2 2.42 -0.96 -24.97
N GLU A 3 1.26 -1.44 -25.43
CA GLU A 3 0.07 -0.61 -25.66
C GLU A 3 -0.36 0.11 -24.37
N ILE A 4 -0.45 -0.62 -23.26
CA ILE A 4 -0.85 -0.08 -21.95
C ILE A 4 0.10 1.01 -21.42
N VAL A 5 1.42 0.86 -21.63
CA VAL A 5 2.40 1.89 -21.24
C VAL A 5 2.19 3.14 -22.08
N SER A 6 1.98 2.97 -23.38
CA SER A 6 1.74 4.10 -24.30
C SER A 6 0.47 4.86 -23.92
N ARG A 7 -0.63 4.14 -23.67
CA ARG A 7 -1.92 4.72 -23.27
C ARG A 7 -1.85 5.42 -21.92
N TRP A 8 -1.13 4.86 -20.95
CA TRP A 8 -0.90 5.53 -19.68
C TRP A 8 -0.13 6.85 -19.85
N ARG A 9 0.95 6.86 -20.64
CA ARG A 9 1.71 8.09 -20.92
C ARG A 9 0.89 9.13 -21.69
N GLU A 10 -0.07 8.71 -22.50
CA GLU A 10 -1.03 9.63 -23.15
C GLU A 10 -2.01 10.22 -22.13
N PHE A 11 -2.52 9.40 -21.22
CA PHE A 11 -3.36 9.84 -20.10
C PHE A 11 -2.65 10.86 -19.20
N GLU A 12 -1.38 10.61 -18.82
CA GLU A 12 -0.55 11.58 -18.07
C GLU A 12 -0.47 12.95 -18.75
N LYS A 13 -0.26 12.96 -20.07
CA LYS A 13 -0.17 14.19 -20.86
C LYS A 13 -1.51 14.91 -20.92
N MET A 14 -2.61 14.16 -21.03
CA MET A 14 -3.97 14.70 -21.00
C MET A 14 -4.22 15.37 -19.64
N LEU A 15 -3.94 14.68 -18.53
CA LEU A 15 -4.08 15.27 -17.18
C LEU A 15 -3.30 16.58 -17.05
N ALA A 16 -2.05 16.61 -17.50
CA ALA A 16 -1.25 17.82 -17.46
C ALA A 16 -1.82 18.95 -18.35
N ALA A 17 -2.32 18.62 -19.54
CA ALA A 17 -2.89 19.59 -20.48
C ALA A 17 -4.20 20.21 -19.95
N GLU A 18 -5.02 19.42 -19.26
CA GLU A 18 -6.27 19.85 -18.64
C GLU A 18 -6.06 20.49 -17.24
N GLY A 19 -4.81 20.63 -16.78
CA GLY A 19 -4.48 21.26 -15.50
C GLY A 19 -4.61 20.35 -14.27
N PHE A 20 -4.81 19.06 -14.46
CA PHE A 20 -4.95 18.03 -13.42
C PHE A 20 -3.66 17.26 -13.12
N GLY A 21 -2.50 17.71 -13.59
CA GLY A 21 -1.22 17.04 -13.31
C GLY A 21 -0.89 16.91 -11.81
N TRP A 22 -1.47 17.77 -10.96
CA TRP A 22 -1.34 17.70 -9.51
C TRP A 22 -2.05 16.50 -8.88
N ALA A 23 -3.04 15.92 -9.56
CA ALA A 23 -3.82 14.79 -9.09
C ALA A 23 -3.10 13.44 -9.29
N LEU A 24 -1.93 13.44 -9.93
CA LEU A 24 -1.14 12.24 -10.18
C LEU A 24 0.18 12.28 -9.40
N ALA A 25 0.38 11.26 -8.56
CA ALA A 25 1.62 11.00 -7.85
C ALA A 25 2.13 9.58 -8.14
N TYR A 26 3.31 9.25 -7.62
CA TYR A 26 3.92 7.93 -7.74
C TYR A 26 4.42 7.46 -6.38
N ALA A 27 3.95 6.29 -5.95
CA ALA A 27 4.45 5.63 -4.76
C ALA A 27 5.84 5.01 -5.04
N PRO A 28 6.78 5.08 -4.08
CA PRO A 28 8.08 4.47 -4.23
C PRO A 28 7.97 2.94 -4.18
N ALA A 29 8.76 2.25 -5.00
CA ALA A 29 8.71 0.79 -5.12
C ALA A 29 9.12 0.05 -3.83
N ASP A 30 9.92 0.70 -2.99
CA ASP A 30 10.43 0.20 -1.73
C ASP A 30 9.58 0.64 -0.52
N LEU A 31 8.36 1.15 -0.76
CA LEU A 31 7.45 1.54 0.31
C LEU A 31 7.20 0.37 1.27
N ARG A 32 7.48 0.58 2.55
CA ARG A 32 7.28 -0.42 3.61
C ARG A 32 5.91 -0.27 4.26
N HIS A 33 5.32 -1.38 4.69
CA HIS A 33 4.07 -1.42 5.44
C HIS A 33 4.20 -2.43 6.58
N ALA A 34 3.47 -2.23 7.68
CA ALA A 34 3.47 -3.20 8.76
C ALA A 34 2.68 -4.44 8.33
N ARG A 35 3.23 -5.63 8.58
CA ARG A 35 2.57 -6.91 8.28
C ARG A 35 1.60 -7.27 9.40
N SER A 36 0.57 -8.05 9.08
CA SER A 36 -0.30 -8.64 10.11
C SER A 36 0.45 -9.68 10.94
N ALA A 37 0.18 -9.75 12.24
CA ALA A 37 0.68 -10.81 13.12
C ALA A 37 0.22 -12.21 12.72
N ASP A 38 -0.90 -12.33 12.03
CA ASP A 38 -1.39 -13.60 11.48
C ASP A 38 -0.62 -14.00 10.21
N HIS A 39 -0.02 -13.03 9.50
CA HIS A 39 0.74 -13.22 8.27
C HIS A 39 2.11 -12.51 8.33
N PRO A 40 2.99 -12.85 9.29
CA PRO A 40 4.21 -12.08 9.55
C PRO A 40 5.22 -12.16 8.41
N HIS A 41 5.12 -13.17 7.55
CA HIS A 41 6.00 -13.35 6.38
C HIS A 41 5.41 -12.75 5.08
N GLY A 42 4.29 -12.02 5.16
CA GLY A 42 3.60 -11.43 4.00
C GLY A 42 2.96 -12.48 3.11
N ALA A 43 2.92 -12.21 1.80
CA ALA A 43 2.31 -13.08 0.80
C ALA A 43 3.23 -13.36 -0.41
N ARG A 44 3.09 -14.55 -1.00
CA ARG A 44 3.76 -14.98 -2.23
C ARG A 44 2.84 -14.75 -3.43
N LEU A 45 3.08 -13.66 -4.16
CA LEU A 45 2.17 -13.21 -5.22
C LEU A 45 2.69 -13.41 -6.64
N ASP A 46 3.95 -13.83 -6.82
CA ASP A 46 4.59 -13.86 -8.14
C ASP A 46 3.82 -14.65 -9.20
N HIS A 47 3.16 -15.74 -8.79
CA HIS A 47 2.37 -16.59 -9.68
C HIS A 47 1.12 -15.88 -10.23
N LEU A 48 0.63 -14.83 -9.58
CA LEU A 48 -0.56 -14.07 -9.98
C LEU A 48 -0.22 -12.84 -10.83
N LEU A 49 1.03 -12.39 -10.81
CA LEU A 49 1.42 -11.18 -11.52
C LEU A 49 1.61 -11.45 -13.02
N SER A 50 0.61 -11.06 -13.81
CA SER A 50 0.63 -11.19 -15.27
C SER A 50 1.83 -10.47 -15.92
N ALA A 51 2.25 -10.95 -17.09
CA ALA A 51 3.36 -10.34 -17.83
C ALA A 51 3.09 -8.86 -18.18
N ASP A 52 1.84 -8.54 -18.53
CA ASP A 52 1.43 -7.18 -18.85
C ASP A 52 1.51 -6.27 -17.61
N TYR A 53 1.05 -6.73 -16.45
CA TYR A 53 1.19 -6.00 -15.20
C TYR A 53 2.66 -5.72 -14.85
N ARG A 54 3.50 -6.76 -14.93
CA ARG A 54 4.95 -6.64 -14.67
C ARG A 54 5.62 -5.64 -15.62
N ALA A 55 5.25 -5.66 -16.91
CA ALA A 55 5.76 -4.69 -17.88
C ALA A 55 5.27 -3.27 -17.60
N PHE A 56 4.02 -3.10 -17.18
CA PHE A 56 3.48 -1.81 -16.80
C PHE A 56 4.23 -1.21 -15.61
N VAL A 57 4.36 -1.94 -14.50
CA VAL A 57 5.02 -1.40 -13.29
C VAL A 57 6.52 -1.19 -13.49
N ALA A 58 7.18 -1.96 -14.36
CA ALA A 58 8.58 -1.73 -14.70
C ALA A 58 8.82 -0.40 -15.43
N GLU A 59 7.86 0.05 -16.24
CA GLU A 59 7.99 1.26 -17.09
C GLU A 59 7.31 2.49 -16.48
N ILE A 60 6.21 2.30 -15.74
CA ILE A 60 5.38 3.37 -15.16
C ILE A 60 5.64 3.54 -13.65
N GLY A 61 5.95 2.45 -12.94
CA GLY A 61 6.00 2.44 -11.48
C GLY A 61 4.62 2.20 -10.87
N TYR A 62 4.34 2.86 -9.73
CA TYR A 62 3.14 2.69 -8.92
C TYR A 62 2.36 4.00 -8.84
N PRO A 63 1.55 4.34 -9.87
CA PRO A 63 0.82 5.59 -9.90
C PRO A 63 -0.28 5.65 -8.84
N VAL A 64 -0.52 6.85 -8.34
CA VAL A 64 -1.59 7.20 -7.41
C VAL A 64 -2.36 8.37 -8.01
N ILE A 65 -3.63 8.14 -8.34
CA ILE A 65 -4.53 9.16 -8.90
C ILE A 65 -5.52 9.58 -7.81
N GLY A 66 -5.63 10.88 -7.57
CA GLY A 66 -6.53 11.46 -6.57
C GLY A 66 -7.15 12.76 -7.06
N PHE A 67 -8.33 12.67 -7.66
CA PHE A 67 -9.20 13.83 -7.90
C PHE A 67 -9.99 14.19 -6.64
N SER A 68 -10.44 15.44 -6.52
CA SER A 68 -11.05 16.06 -5.33
C SER A 68 -12.40 15.49 -4.85
N CYS A 69 -12.76 14.27 -5.23
CA CYS A 69 -14.02 13.59 -4.88
C CYS A 69 -13.75 12.39 -3.96
N TYR A 70 -12.90 12.58 -2.95
CA TYR A 70 -12.42 11.54 -2.04
C TYR A 70 -13.56 10.88 -1.24
N ASP A 71 -14.07 9.79 -1.83
CA ASP A 71 -14.59 8.60 -1.15
C ASP A 71 -14.44 7.36 -2.06
N ARG A 72 -14.53 7.45 -3.42
CA ARG A 72 -14.58 6.21 -4.26
C ARG A 72 -13.90 6.23 -5.63
N GLU A 73 -13.32 7.35 -6.06
CA GLU A 73 -12.89 7.51 -7.47
C GLU A 73 -11.38 7.59 -7.70
N GLY A 74 -10.59 7.76 -6.63
CA GLY A 74 -9.13 7.65 -6.69
C GLY A 74 -8.69 6.20 -6.85
N ILE A 75 -7.46 6.00 -7.36
CA ILE A 75 -6.84 4.68 -7.42
C ILE A 75 -5.37 4.77 -7.03
N SER A 76 -4.92 3.83 -6.22
CA SER A 76 -3.53 3.67 -5.83
C SER A 76 -3.01 2.32 -6.27
N PHE A 77 -2.11 2.29 -7.26
CA PHE A 77 -1.36 1.07 -7.58
C PHE A 77 -0.37 0.77 -6.46
N LEU A 78 -0.34 -0.48 -6.02
CA LEU A 78 0.33 -0.88 -4.80
C LEU A 78 1.77 -1.34 -5.07
N PRO A 79 2.77 -0.76 -4.39
CA PRO A 79 4.11 -1.32 -4.34
C PRO A 79 4.11 -2.74 -3.74
N PRO A 80 5.20 -3.53 -3.92
CA PRO A 80 5.22 -4.95 -3.60
C PRO A 80 4.90 -5.29 -2.13
N GLU A 81 5.44 -4.54 -1.17
CA GLU A 81 5.23 -4.85 0.26
C GLU A 81 3.77 -4.55 0.69
N PRO A 82 3.18 -3.37 0.43
CA PRO A 82 1.75 -3.16 0.67
C PRO A 82 0.85 -4.15 -0.07
N MET A 83 1.16 -4.47 -1.33
CA MET A 83 0.44 -5.48 -2.10
C MET A 83 0.45 -6.83 -1.37
N ALA A 84 1.61 -7.27 -0.90
CA ALA A 84 1.77 -8.52 -0.18
C ALA A 84 0.98 -8.55 1.14
N VAL A 85 0.95 -7.44 1.88
CA VAL A 85 0.19 -7.34 3.14
C VAL A 85 -1.31 -7.34 2.88
N LEU A 86 -1.80 -6.49 1.99
CA LEU A 86 -3.24 -6.33 1.78
C LEU A 86 -3.85 -7.54 1.06
N SER A 87 -3.06 -8.28 0.29
CA SER A 87 -3.54 -9.51 -0.37
C SER A 87 -3.93 -10.63 0.60
N THR A 88 -3.42 -10.64 1.84
CA THR A 88 -3.88 -11.63 2.84
C THR A 88 -5.25 -11.26 3.41
N MET A 89 -5.74 -10.05 3.14
CA MET A 89 -7.06 -9.57 3.54
C MET A 89 -8.10 -9.73 2.44
N VAL A 90 -7.75 -10.29 1.27
CA VAL A 90 -8.73 -10.57 0.21
C VAL A 90 -9.19 -12.03 0.30
N VAL A 91 -10.48 -12.25 0.45
CA VAL A 91 -11.04 -13.61 0.52
C VAL A 91 -11.09 -14.28 -0.85
N ASP A 92 -11.11 -15.62 -0.84
CA ASP A 92 -11.42 -16.42 -2.02
C ASP A 92 -12.91 -16.32 -2.42
N LEU A 93 -13.27 -16.95 -3.55
CA LEU A 93 -14.65 -16.96 -4.05
C LEU A 93 -15.63 -17.73 -3.14
N ASP A 94 -15.12 -18.50 -2.17
CA ASP A 94 -15.92 -19.18 -1.14
C ASP A 94 -16.05 -18.33 0.13
N GLY A 95 -15.50 -17.11 0.15
CA GLY A 95 -15.55 -16.20 1.29
C GLY A 95 -14.53 -16.52 2.39
N ARG A 96 -13.46 -17.27 2.08
CA ARG A 96 -12.43 -17.65 3.05
C ARG A 96 -11.18 -16.80 2.91
N PHE A 97 -10.66 -16.34 4.05
CA PHE A 97 -9.35 -15.69 4.08
C PHE A 97 -8.23 -16.70 3.78
N PRO A 98 -7.14 -16.27 3.13
CA PRO A 98 -5.94 -17.07 2.98
C PRO A 98 -5.41 -17.54 4.34
N GLU A 99 -4.97 -18.79 4.43
CA GLU A 99 -4.40 -19.35 5.66
C GLU A 99 -2.88 -19.22 5.65
N ALA A 100 -2.32 -18.72 6.75
CA ALA A 100 -0.87 -18.65 6.91
C ALA A 100 -0.25 -20.05 7.07
N VAL A 101 0.98 -20.19 6.56
CA VAL A 101 1.83 -21.36 6.79
C VAL A 101 2.97 -20.93 7.70
N GLU A 102 3.24 -21.71 8.74
CA GLU A 102 4.28 -21.38 9.72
C GLU A 102 5.65 -21.21 9.03
N GLY A 103 6.29 -20.06 9.27
CA GLY A 103 7.62 -19.76 8.73
C GLY A 103 7.66 -19.42 7.24
N GLU A 104 6.51 -19.35 6.55
CA GLU A 104 6.45 -19.12 5.12
C GLU A 104 5.52 -17.95 4.74
N PRO A 105 5.80 -17.24 3.63
CA PRO A 105 4.84 -16.30 3.06
C PRO A 105 3.53 -16.98 2.68
N THR A 106 2.43 -16.30 2.93
CA THR A 106 1.07 -16.78 2.68
C THR A 106 0.84 -16.94 1.18
N THR A 107 0.27 -18.06 0.75
CA THR A 107 -0.18 -18.20 -0.65
C THR A 107 -1.58 -17.62 -0.76
N CYS A 108 -1.71 -16.48 -1.45
CA CYS A 108 -3.00 -15.84 -1.68
C CYS A 108 -3.58 -16.28 -3.04
N PRO A 109 -4.91 -16.40 -3.16
CA PRO A 109 -5.59 -16.62 -4.44
C PRO A 109 -5.67 -15.34 -5.29
N HIS A 110 -5.52 -14.18 -4.63
CA HIS A 110 -5.65 -12.85 -5.22
C HIS A 110 -4.46 -11.99 -4.80
N ALA A 111 -3.90 -11.22 -5.75
CA ALA A 111 -2.90 -10.19 -5.51
C ALA A 111 -3.58 -8.81 -5.62
N PHE A 112 -3.95 -8.22 -4.48
CA PHE A 112 -4.58 -6.90 -4.41
C PHE A 112 -3.56 -5.85 -4.86
N PHE A 113 -3.68 -5.39 -6.11
CA PHE A 113 -2.63 -4.60 -6.78
C PHE A 113 -2.98 -3.13 -6.94
N ALA A 114 -4.24 -2.75 -6.79
CA ALA A 114 -4.67 -1.37 -6.84
C ALA A 114 -5.88 -1.13 -5.93
N GLY A 115 -5.84 -0.14 -5.06
CA GLY A 115 -6.93 0.18 -4.14
C GLY A 115 -7.66 1.45 -4.50
N THR A 116 -8.97 1.48 -4.26
CA THR A 116 -9.82 2.68 -4.27
C THR A 116 -10.18 3.10 -2.84
N ASP A 117 -10.32 2.14 -1.93
CA ASP A 117 -10.33 2.36 -0.48
C ASP A 117 -9.51 1.27 0.23
N LEU A 118 -8.39 1.64 0.84
CA LEU A 118 -7.51 0.66 1.47
C LEU A 118 -7.98 0.25 2.86
N SER A 119 -8.82 1.05 3.54
CA SER A 119 -9.32 0.72 4.87
C SER A 119 -10.33 -0.41 4.86
N ASP A 120 -11.16 -0.45 3.83
CA ASP A 120 -12.16 -1.51 3.63
C ASP A 120 -11.70 -2.56 2.60
N ILE A 121 -10.48 -2.46 2.09
CA ILE A 121 -9.93 -3.37 1.05
C ILE A 121 -10.84 -3.38 -0.19
N CYS A 122 -11.16 -2.19 -0.69
CA CYS A 122 -11.88 -1.97 -1.95
C CYS A 122 -10.90 -1.58 -3.05
N GLY A 123 -11.05 -2.18 -4.24
CA GLY A 123 -10.20 -1.91 -5.40
C GLY A 123 -10.14 -3.08 -6.36
N TYR A 124 -8.93 -3.51 -6.72
CA TYR A 124 -8.69 -4.49 -7.76
C TYR A 124 -7.60 -5.47 -7.36
N ALA A 125 -7.83 -6.75 -7.69
CA ALA A 125 -6.87 -7.81 -7.49
C ALA A 125 -6.58 -8.59 -8.79
N LEU A 126 -5.37 -9.11 -8.90
CA LEU A 126 -4.98 -10.05 -9.95
C LEU A 126 -5.19 -11.49 -9.44
N ALA A 127 -5.75 -12.33 -10.28
CA ALA A 127 -5.83 -13.79 -10.14
C ALA A 127 -5.25 -14.45 -11.39
N GLU A 128 -5.15 -15.79 -11.39
CA GLU A 128 -4.67 -16.55 -12.55
C GLU A 128 -5.49 -16.29 -13.83
N ASP A 129 -6.78 -15.98 -13.69
CA ASP A 129 -7.71 -15.75 -14.79
C ASP A 129 -7.91 -14.27 -15.16
N GLY A 130 -7.27 -13.34 -14.45
CA GLY A 130 -7.30 -11.91 -14.77
C GLY A 130 -7.53 -10.99 -13.58
N VAL A 131 -8.12 -9.82 -13.85
CA VAL A 131 -8.42 -8.79 -12.86
C VAL A 131 -9.81 -9.01 -12.29
N TRP A 132 -9.91 -8.86 -10.98
CA TRP A 132 -11.15 -8.88 -10.21
C TRP A 132 -11.37 -7.54 -9.53
N LEU A 133 -12.61 -7.06 -9.54
CA LEU A 133 -13.08 -6.02 -8.61
C LEU A 133 -13.16 -6.63 -7.21
N VAL A 134 -12.66 -5.90 -6.22
CA VAL A 134 -12.72 -6.24 -4.81
C VAL A 134 -13.55 -5.19 -4.07
N GLU A 135 -14.55 -5.62 -3.31
CA GLU A 135 -15.40 -4.78 -2.47
C GLU A 135 -15.44 -5.41 -1.07
N ASP A 136 -15.13 -4.63 -0.03
CA ASP A 136 -15.13 -5.08 1.37
C ASP A 136 -14.38 -6.41 1.55
N SER A 137 -13.13 -6.48 1.04
CA SER A 137 -12.29 -7.70 1.03
C SER A 137 -12.76 -8.85 0.13
N LEU A 138 -13.90 -8.75 -0.55
CA LEU A 138 -14.47 -9.81 -1.41
C LEU A 138 -14.15 -9.60 -2.89
N ALA A 139 -13.63 -10.61 -3.57
CA ALA A 139 -13.59 -10.62 -5.04
C ALA A 139 -15.00 -10.81 -5.61
N VAL A 140 -15.54 -9.78 -6.27
CA VAL A 140 -16.97 -9.74 -6.66
C VAL A 140 -17.22 -9.88 -8.16
N THR A 141 -16.39 -9.28 -9.01
CA THR A 141 -16.63 -9.22 -10.47
C THR A 141 -15.34 -9.44 -11.25
N HIS A 142 -15.34 -10.39 -12.18
CA HIS A 142 -14.23 -10.58 -13.12
C HIS A 142 -14.26 -9.56 -14.26
N LEU A 143 -13.15 -8.85 -14.45
CA LEU A 143 -13.01 -7.74 -15.42
C LEU A 143 -12.18 -8.13 -16.66
N GLY A 144 -11.69 -9.37 -16.71
CA GLY A 144 -10.86 -9.88 -17.81
C GLY A 144 -9.37 -9.65 -17.60
N SER A 145 -8.58 -9.58 -18.68
CA SER A 145 -7.12 -9.39 -18.55
C SER A 145 -6.75 -8.01 -18.00
N PHE A 146 -5.55 -7.89 -17.44
CA PHE A 146 -5.00 -6.61 -16.97
C PHE A 146 -5.03 -5.53 -18.05
N THR A 147 -4.62 -5.87 -19.27
CA THR A 147 -4.65 -4.95 -20.41
C THR A 147 -6.08 -4.48 -20.73
N LYS A 148 -7.06 -5.38 -20.80
CA LYS A 148 -8.44 -5.01 -21.08
C LYS A 148 -9.01 -4.10 -19.98
N TRP A 149 -8.77 -4.46 -18.72
CA TRP A 149 -9.20 -3.68 -17.58
C TRP A 149 -8.58 -2.27 -17.59
N LEU A 150 -7.26 -2.16 -17.74
CA LEU A 150 -6.57 -0.87 -17.67
C LEU A 150 -6.98 0.07 -18.81
N LEU A 151 -7.18 -0.45 -20.02
CA LEU A 151 -7.67 0.36 -21.14
C LEU A 151 -9.10 0.88 -20.89
N GLY A 152 -9.98 0.04 -20.32
CA GLY A 152 -11.32 0.46 -19.92
C GLY A 152 -11.28 1.51 -18.81
N PHE A 153 -10.49 1.25 -17.76
CA PHE A 153 -10.29 2.19 -16.66
C PHE A 153 -9.81 3.56 -17.16
N LEU A 154 -8.79 3.59 -18.02
CA LEU A 154 -8.28 4.85 -18.57
C LEU A 154 -9.32 5.60 -19.41
N ALA A 155 -10.10 4.89 -20.23
CA ALA A 155 -11.17 5.52 -21.00
C ALA A 155 -12.25 6.15 -20.10
N ASP A 156 -12.64 5.46 -19.03
CA ASP A 156 -13.60 5.97 -18.05
C ASP A 156 -13.05 7.21 -17.33
N GLN A 157 -11.77 7.21 -16.97
CA GLN A 157 -11.11 8.37 -16.34
C GLN A 157 -10.99 9.55 -17.31
N GLU A 158 -10.67 9.31 -18.58
CA GLU A 158 -10.62 10.34 -19.62
C GLU A 158 -11.99 11.02 -19.80
N GLU A 159 -13.07 10.25 -19.86
CA GLU A 159 -14.44 10.78 -19.96
C GLU A 159 -14.80 11.66 -18.76
N ARG A 160 -14.44 11.22 -17.54
CA ARG A 160 -14.67 11.99 -16.32
C ARG A 160 -13.92 13.31 -16.31
N VAL A 161 -12.63 13.29 -16.66
CA VAL A 161 -11.81 14.50 -16.73
C VAL A 161 -12.40 15.50 -17.73
N ALA A 162 -12.91 15.03 -18.88
CA ALA A 162 -13.58 15.89 -19.85
C ALA A 162 -14.94 16.44 -19.37
N GLY A 163 -15.64 15.69 -18.51
CA GLY A 163 -16.96 16.04 -17.98
C GLY A 163 -16.93 17.03 -16.80
N LEU A 164 -15.82 17.10 -16.07
CA LEU A 164 -15.65 17.96 -14.90
C LEU A 164 -15.21 19.37 -15.31
N GLY A 165 -16.02 20.39 -15.05
CA GLY A 165 -15.64 21.78 -15.27
C GLY A 165 -14.54 22.24 -14.30
N ALA A 166 -13.69 23.19 -14.71
CA ALA A 166 -12.52 23.66 -13.95
C ALA A 166 -12.80 24.27 -12.55
N GLU A 167 -14.07 24.45 -12.16
CA GLU A 167 -14.49 25.11 -10.92
C GLU A 167 -14.87 24.14 -9.77
N GLU A 168 -14.92 22.83 -10.00
CA GLU A 168 -15.36 21.85 -8.98
C GLU A 168 -14.23 21.23 -8.14
N PHE A 169 -12.98 21.68 -8.32
CA PHE A 169 -11.82 21.10 -7.65
C PHE A 169 -11.31 21.96 -6.48
N THR A 170 -11.59 21.54 -5.25
CA THR A 170 -10.94 22.07 -4.03
C THR A 170 -9.82 21.15 -3.55
N GLU A 171 -8.81 21.71 -2.86
CA GLU A 171 -7.76 20.91 -2.20
C GLU A 171 -8.37 19.90 -1.19
N PRO A 172 -7.90 18.65 -1.17
CA PRO A 172 -8.52 17.59 -0.38
C PRO A 172 -8.28 17.73 1.13
N ASP A 173 -9.26 17.29 1.92
CA ASP A 173 -9.12 17.08 3.37
C ASP A 173 -8.30 15.80 3.61
N ARG A 174 -7.06 15.97 4.10
CA ARG A 174 -6.13 14.88 4.43
C ARG A 174 -6.69 13.86 5.43
N ALA A 175 -7.65 14.24 6.29
CA ALA A 175 -8.22 13.32 7.27
C ALA A 175 -9.13 12.25 6.65
N ALA A 176 -9.65 12.52 5.44
CA ALA A 176 -10.57 11.66 4.68
C ALA A 176 -9.89 10.85 3.57
N ASP A 177 -8.56 10.91 3.42
CA ASP A 177 -7.84 10.14 2.39
C ASP A 177 -7.91 8.63 2.70
N PRO A 178 -8.57 7.80 1.88
CA PRO A 178 -8.61 6.36 2.09
C PRO A 178 -7.24 5.70 1.81
N HIS A 179 -6.30 6.44 1.20
CA HIS A 179 -4.89 6.06 1.04
C HIS A 179 -4.01 6.53 2.21
N ARG A 180 -4.58 7.14 3.27
CA ARG A 180 -3.90 7.44 4.54
C ARG A 180 -3.25 6.22 5.20
N LEU A 181 -3.61 5.01 4.78
CA LEU A 181 -2.92 3.79 5.21
C LEU A 181 -1.44 3.79 4.79
N PHE A 182 -1.10 4.51 3.73
CA PHE A 182 0.29 4.84 3.43
C PHE A 182 0.83 6.00 4.24
N ASP A 183 0.01 6.93 4.75
CA ASP A 183 0.50 8.07 5.53
C ASP A 183 1.31 7.64 6.75
N TYR A 184 1.05 6.48 7.36
CA TYR A 184 1.94 5.98 8.43
C TYR A 184 3.37 5.74 7.93
N SER A 185 3.53 5.26 6.69
CA SER A 185 4.81 5.02 6.00
C SER A 185 5.31 6.22 5.18
N LEU A 186 4.43 7.17 4.86
CA LEU A 186 4.65 8.36 4.03
C LEU A 186 4.67 9.67 4.84
N SER A 187 4.42 9.65 6.16
CA SER A 187 4.30 10.85 7.05
C SER A 187 5.59 11.67 7.25
N GLY A 188 6.49 11.65 6.27
CA GLY A 188 7.56 12.64 6.09
C GLY A 188 7.84 13.03 4.63
N PHE A 189 7.08 12.54 3.64
CA PHE A 189 7.27 12.92 2.24
C PHE A 189 6.83 14.35 1.93
N ALA A 190 5.98 14.96 2.75
CA ALA A 190 5.57 16.36 2.60
C ALA A 190 6.71 17.39 2.87
N ALA A 191 7.91 16.95 3.24
CA ALA A 191 9.03 17.85 3.57
C ALA A 191 10.38 17.50 2.91
N GLY A 192 10.47 16.51 2.02
CA GLY A 192 11.74 16.20 1.33
C GLY A 192 12.92 15.79 2.24
N GLU A 193 12.65 15.42 3.50
CA GLU A 193 13.66 15.20 4.54
C GLU A 193 13.94 13.72 4.85
N GLN A 194 13.21 12.76 4.25
CA GLN A 194 13.43 11.35 4.58
C GLN A 194 14.46 10.69 3.65
N SER A 195 15.53 10.13 4.24
CA SER A 195 16.49 9.27 3.54
C SER A 195 15.77 8.11 2.83
N PRO A 196 16.22 7.67 1.64
CA PRO A 196 15.73 6.43 1.05
C PRO A 196 16.00 5.24 1.98
N TYR A 197 15.31 4.12 1.77
CA TYR A 197 15.63 2.90 2.50
C TYR A 197 17.03 2.41 2.11
N SER A 198 17.87 2.12 3.09
CA SER A 198 19.11 1.40 2.84
C SER A 198 18.80 -0.08 2.55
N ALA A 199 19.76 -0.80 1.96
CA ALA A 199 19.61 -2.23 1.75
C ALA A 199 19.34 -3.00 3.07
N ALA A 200 19.95 -2.57 4.18
CA ALA A 200 19.73 -3.17 5.49
C ALA A 200 18.30 -2.92 6.02
N ASP A 201 17.76 -1.72 5.79
CA ASP A 201 16.38 -1.39 6.19
C ASP A 201 15.37 -2.25 5.41
N LEU A 202 15.71 -2.62 4.17
CA LEU A 202 14.91 -3.50 3.32
C LEU A 202 14.93 -4.98 3.72
N GLU A 203 15.76 -5.34 4.71
CA GLU A 203 15.74 -6.67 5.33
C GLU A 203 14.92 -6.71 6.63
N LEU A 204 14.29 -5.59 7.03
CA LEU A 204 13.51 -5.48 8.27
C LEU A 204 12.03 -5.23 7.97
N SER A 205 11.15 -5.92 8.69
CA SER A 205 9.70 -5.76 8.59
C SER A 205 9.06 -5.65 9.96
N TRP A 206 8.27 -4.59 10.15
CA TRP A 206 7.38 -4.47 11.32
C TRP A 206 6.21 -5.44 11.17
N VAL A 207 5.83 -6.06 12.28
CA VAL A 207 4.64 -6.90 12.41
C VAL A 207 3.72 -6.23 13.43
N GLU A 208 2.45 -6.10 13.11
CA GLU A 208 1.42 -5.45 13.91
C GLU A 208 0.35 -6.44 14.35
N GLN A 209 -0.06 -6.35 15.61
CA GLN A 209 -1.22 -7.05 16.15
C GLN A 209 -2.25 -6.05 16.68
N GLN A 210 -3.44 -6.05 16.08
CA GLN A 210 -4.53 -5.13 16.41
C GLN A 210 -5.54 -5.71 17.43
N ALA A 211 -5.16 -6.77 18.16
CA ALA A 211 -6.05 -7.46 19.09
C ALA A 211 -6.43 -6.63 20.35
N ASP A 212 -5.57 -5.68 20.74
CA ASP A 212 -5.73 -4.84 21.92
C ASP A 212 -5.46 -3.38 21.58
N ASN A 213 -6.01 -2.45 22.37
CA ASN A 213 -5.68 -1.02 22.31
C ASN A 213 -4.80 -0.63 23.52
N PRO A 214 -3.58 -0.11 23.32
CA PRO A 214 -2.93 0.15 22.03
C PRO A 214 -2.49 -1.13 21.31
N TYR A 215 -2.33 -1.03 19.99
CA TYR A 215 -1.77 -2.09 19.16
C TYR A 215 -0.41 -2.56 19.67
N SER A 216 -0.05 -3.79 19.33
CA SER A 216 1.26 -4.37 19.65
C SER A 216 2.11 -4.48 18.39
N TYR A 217 3.41 -4.28 18.53
CA TYR A 217 4.36 -4.36 17.42
C TYR A 217 5.55 -5.25 17.78
N GLY A 218 6.10 -5.91 16.76
CA GLY A 218 7.40 -6.56 16.82
C GLY A 218 8.13 -6.40 15.50
N LEU A 219 9.40 -6.80 15.46
CA LEU A 219 10.28 -6.64 14.31
C LEU A 219 10.89 -7.99 13.94
N ILE A 220 10.79 -8.35 12.66
CA ILE A 220 11.46 -9.52 12.09
C ILE A 220 12.52 -9.12 11.05
N ASP A 221 13.52 -9.97 10.88
CA ASP A 221 14.46 -9.90 9.76
C ASP A 221 13.92 -10.64 8.52
N ALA A 222 14.70 -10.60 7.44
CA ALA A 222 14.38 -11.22 6.16
C ALA A 222 14.25 -12.75 6.23
N GLU A 223 14.92 -13.39 7.18
CA GLU A 223 14.75 -14.81 7.46
C GLU A 223 13.52 -15.10 8.35
N GLY A 224 12.78 -14.06 8.75
CA GLY A 224 11.59 -14.18 9.58
C GLY A 224 11.88 -14.34 11.06
N ARG A 225 13.12 -14.11 11.51
CA ARG A 225 13.48 -14.22 12.93
C ARG A 225 13.14 -12.93 13.65
N TRP A 226 12.56 -13.06 14.84
CA TRP A 226 12.27 -11.91 15.69
C TRP A 226 13.56 -11.24 16.18
N ARG A 227 13.75 -9.99 15.77
CA ARG A 227 14.76 -9.07 16.33
C ARG A 227 14.22 -8.40 17.58
N ILE A 228 12.96 -7.99 17.53
CA ILE A 228 12.20 -7.48 18.66
C ILE A 228 10.93 -8.33 18.74
N PRO A 229 10.77 -9.18 19.77
CA PRO A 229 9.58 -10.01 19.92
C PRO A 229 8.31 -9.16 19.96
N MET A 230 7.22 -9.70 19.42
CA MET A 230 5.90 -9.07 19.50
C MET A 230 5.56 -8.71 20.95
N GLY A 231 5.12 -7.48 21.18
CA GLY A 231 4.69 -7.05 22.50
C GLY A 231 4.08 -5.65 22.52
N LYS A 232 3.51 -5.29 23.67
CA LYS A 232 2.91 -3.98 23.94
C LYS A 232 3.96 -2.92 24.26
N GLN A 233 5.16 -2.98 23.67
CA GLN A 233 6.24 -2.02 23.96
C GLN A 233 6.04 -0.71 23.19
N TYR A 234 5.46 -0.77 22.00
CA TYR A 234 5.27 0.36 21.10
C TYR A 234 3.77 0.50 20.81
N VAL A 235 3.31 1.75 20.70
CA VAL A 235 1.91 2.05 20.30
C VAL A 235 1.83 2.57 18.87
N ARG A 236 2.97 3.02 18.32
CA ARG A 236 3.16 3.37 16.90
C ARG A 236 4.60 3.13 16.51
N VAL A 237 4.81 2.76 15.25
CA VAL A 237 6.14 2.54 14.67
C VAL A 237 6.23 3.22 13.31
N ARG A 238 7.43 3.62 12.94
CA ARG A 238 7.82 4.01 11.58
C ARG A 238 8.88 3.04 11.07
N PRO A 239 8.89 2.70 9.78
CA PRO A 239 9.92 1.85 9.19
C PRO A 239 11.34 2.36 9.44
N PHE A 240 12.30 1.45 9.46
CA PHE A 240 13.71 1.78 9.58
C PHE A 240 14.20 2.59 8.37
N ARG A 241 15.03 3.60 8.63
CA ARG A 241 15.80 4.34 7.64
C ARG A 241 17.17 4.66 8.24
N ASP A 242 18.23 4.35 7.49
CA ASP A 242 19.61 4.49 7.97
C ASP A 242 19.79 3.81 9.33
N GLU A 243 19.33 2.55 9.45
CA GLU A 243 19.41 1.72 10.65
C GLU A 243 18.69 2.30 11.89
N THR A 244 17.83 3.31 11.70
CA THR A 244 17.04 3.90 12.78
C THR A 244 15.55 3.80 12.50
N ALA A 245 14.77 3.33 13.48
CA ALA A 245 13.32 3.47 13.46
C ALA A 245 12.87 4.53 14.47
N GLU A 246 11.71 5.13 14.20
CA GLU A 246 11.02 6.00 15.16
C GLU A 246 9.81 5.24 15.73
N VAL A 247 9.66 5.27 17.04
CA VAL A 247 8.55 4.61 17.75
C VAL A 247 7.91 5.53 18.77
N ILE A 248 6.65 5.31 19.09
CA ILE A 248 6.03 5.85 20.30
C ILE A 248 5.98 4.71 21.33
N LEU A 249 6.62 4.92 22.48
CA LEU A 249 6.67 3.93 23.55
C LEU A 249 5.31 3.82 24.25
N ASN A 250 4.94 2.59 24.61
CA ASN A 250 3.80 2.32 25.47
C ASN A 250 4.21 2.48 26.94
N VAL A 251 3.89 3.63 27.52
CA VAL A 251 4.08 3.92 28.95
C VAL A 251 2.71 4.13 29.60
N PRO A 252 2.53 3.92 30.91
CA PRO A 252 1.24 4.13 31.55
C PRO A 252 0.66 5.53 31.23
N GLY A 253 -0.50 5.56 30.56
CA GLY A 253 -1.16 6.79 30.10
C GLY A 253 -0.74 7.29 28.71
N SER A 254 0.14 6.59 27.99
CA SER A 254 0.43 6.90 26.58
C SER A 254 -0.79 6.70 25.71
N THR A 255 -0.94 7.56 24.71
CA THR A 255 -1.94 7.45 23.64
C THR A 255 -1.22 7.17 22.32
N TYR A 256 -1.95 7.09 21.21
CA TYR A 256 -1.35 7.12 19.86
C TYR A 256 -0.63 8.44 19.52
N ALA A 257 -0.58 9.38 20.47
CA ALA A 257 0.20 10.61 20.43
C ALA A 257 1.27 10.61 21.54
N GLY A 258 2.44 11.14 21.20
CA GLY A 258 3.59 11.21 22.08
C GLY A 258 4.85 11.62 21.32
N PRO A 259 5.97 11.87 22.02
CA PRO A 259 7.24 12.10 21.35
C PRO A 259 7.67 10.83 20.61
N TRP A 260 8.14 11.00 19.38
CA TRP A 260 8.84 9.94 18.68
C TRP A 260 10.17 9.67 19.39
N THR A 261 10.50 8.39 19.58
CA THR A 261 11.75 7.91 20.16
C THR A 261 12.50 7.14 19.10
N ARG A 262 13.80 7.37 18.98
CA ARG A 262 14.65 6.69 18.00
C ARG A 262 15.24 5.42 18.59
N ILE A 263 15.13 4.32 17.87
CA ILE A 263 15.68 3.01 18.26
C ILE A 263 16.59 2.41 17.17
N ASP A 264 17.54 1.59 17.59
CA ASP A 264 18.33 0.73 16.71
C ASP A 264 17.60 -0.60 16.39
N PRO A 265 18.11 -1.46 15.48
CA PRO A 265 17.46 -2.73 15.12
C PRO A 265 17.37 -3.76 16.25
N ASP A 266 18.08 -3.55 17.36
CA ASP A 266 18.02 -4.39 18.56
C ASP A 266 17.03 -3.81 19.60
N GLY A 267 16.33 -2.72 19.28
CA GLY A 267 15.33 -2.07 20.12
C GLY A 267 15.93 -1.17 21.21
N ARG A 268 17.22 -0.83 21.14
CA ARG A 268 17.85 0.10 22.10
C ARG A 268 17.53 1.54 21.72
N ILE A 269 17.21 2.35 22.73
CA ILE A 269 16.95 3.77 22.55
C ILE A 269 18.27 4.49 22.24
N ILE A 270 18.30 5.20 21.11
CA ILE A 270 19.46 5.98 20.64
C ILE A 270 19.16 7.49 20.56
N GLY A 271 17.91 7.90 20.80
CA GLY A 271 17.51 9.30 20.86
C GLY A 271 16.02 9.49 21.13
N ILE A 272 15.63 10.73 21.39
CA ILE A 272 14.26 11.23 21.42
C ILE A 272 14.20 12.37 20.42
#